data_AF-A0A3B0PUT2-F1
#
_entry.id   AF-A0A3B0PUT2-F1
#
_cell.length_a   1.000
_cell.length_b   1.000
_cell.length_c   1.000
_cell.angle_alpha   90.00
_cell.angle_beta   90.00
_cell.angle_gamma   90.00
#
_symmetry.space_group_name_H-M   'P 1'
#
loop_
_entity.id
_entity.type
_entity.pdbx_description
1 polymer ?
#
loop_
_entity_poly.entity_id
_entity_poly.type
_entity_poly.pdbx_seq_one_letter_code
_entity_poly.pdbx_strand_id
1 'polypeptide(L)'
;MLETGGLKSLQKNTIIDINDAADIYAGALEEILEFNKDNKDGYEEILDTLNDLKEYAASKTGQDYGIDFYEYNEIIEEYSQAKIGTGSKAIEYLLKNIDLEKESKEIQDEIDTINDQNKYEISSSEALKRNKLYKRLAIIKSFLKSGQKPENLLIYNLPVIPADLRPLVQLDGGRHSTSDINELYRRIIIRNNRLEKW
;
A
#
# COMPACT_ATOMS: atom_id res chain seq x y z
N MET A 1 0.80 -0.74 6.75
CA MET A 1 0.81 -0.18 8.11
C MET A 1 1.53 1.16 8.17
N LEU A 2 0.84 2.18 8.66
CA LEU A 2 1.37 3.56 8.75
C LEU A 2 1.92 3.85 10.16
N GLU A 3 1.19 3.42 11.18
CA GLU A 3 1.53 3.53 12.60
C GLU A 3 1.14 2.23 13.31
N THR A 4 1.95 1.79 14.28
CA THR A 4 1.74 0.49 14.96
C THR A 4 0.94 0.61 16.25
N GLY A 5 0.81 1.82 16.81
CA GLY A 5 0.10 2.04 18.07
C GLY A 5 0.63 1.26 19.28
N GLY A 6 1.87 0.74 19.21
CA GLY A 6 2.44 -0.14 20.24
C GLY A 6 2.15 -1.63 20.05
N LEU A 7 1.38 -2.00 19.02
CA LEU A 7 1.09 -3.39 18.67
C LEU A 7 2.31 -4.05 18.04
N LYS A 8 2.63 -5.27 18.45
CA LYS A 8 3.76 -6.08 17.96
C LYS A 8 3.40 -6.83 16.69
N SER A 9 2.15 -7.29 16.59
CA SER A 9 1.59 -7.94 15.40
C SER A 9 1.62 -7.02 14.18
N LEU A 10 1.58 -5.71 14.40
CA LEU A 10 1.63 -4.70 13.36
C LEU A 10 3.01 -4.08 13.25
N GLN A 11 3.70 -4.33 12.14
CA GLN A 11 5.01 -3.70 11.87
C GLN A 11 4.87 -2.37 11.15
N LYS A 12 5.67 -1.36 11.51
CA LYS A 12 5.61 -0.05 10.84
C LYS A 12 6.15 -0.16 9.41
N ASN A 13 5.55 0.57 8.48
CA ASN A 13 5.98 0.67 7.08
C ASN A 13 5.96 -0.65 6.31
N THR A 14 5.21 -1.66 6.78
CA THR A 14 5.06 -2.93 6.08
C THR A 14 3.78 -2.99 5.26
N ILE A 15 3.84 -3.75 4.18
CA ILE A 15 2.68 -4.15 3.38
C ILE A 15 2.19 -5.47 3.97
N ILE A 16 0.89 -5.53 4.26
CA ILE A 16 0.25 -6.76 4.72
C ILE A 16 -0.15 -7.55 3.47
N ASP A 17 0.37 -8.78 3.34
CA ASP A 17 -0.05 -9.69 2.30
C ASP A 17 -1.45 -10.20 2.62
N ILE A 18 -2.31 -10.32 1.61
CA ILE A 18 -3.70 -10.74 1.79
C ILE A 18 -3.79 -12.17 2.35
N ASN A 19 -2.80 -13.02 2.06
CA ASN A 19 -2.76 -14.40 2.52
C ASN A 19 -2.51 -14.49 4.03
N ASP A 20 -1.70 -13.58 4.57
CA ASP A 20 -1.32 -13.54 5.99
C ASP A 20 -2.16 -12.52 6.78
N ALA A 21 -3.02 -11.75 6.09
CA ALA A 21 -3.77 -10.64 6.67
C ALA A 21 -4.68 -11.10 7.81
N ALA A 22 -5.39 -12.21 7.66
CA ALA A 22 -6.31 -12.71 8.70
C ALA A 22 -5.58 -12.96 10.02
N ASP A 23 -4.40 -13.60 9.97
CA ASP A 23 -3.61 -13.91 11.15
C ASP A 23 -3.01 -12.64 11.78
N ILE A 24 -2.52 -11.71 10.95
CA ILE A 24 -1.96 -10.43 11.43
C ILE A 24 -3.03 -9.59 12.14
N TYR A 25 -4.23 -9.51 11.58
CA TYR A 25 -5.34 -8.74 12.17
C TYR A 25 -5.88 -9.44 13.43
N ALA A 26 -5.98 -10.76 13.43
CA ALA A 26 -6.36 -11.51 14.63
C ALA A 26 -5.36 -11.27 15.77
N GLY A 27 -4.06 -11.32 15.49
CA GLY A 27 -3.02 -11.01 16.47
C GLY A 27 -3.09 -9.56 16.97
N ALA A 28 -3.38 -8.61 16.09
CA ALA A 28 -3.59 -7.21 16.48
C ALA A 28 -4.79 -7.04 17.42
N LEU A 29 -5.94 -7.66 17.10
CA LEU A 29 -7.14 -7.60 17.93
C LEU A 29 -6.92 -8.29 19.29
N GLU A 30 -6.21 -9.41 19.33
CA GLU A 30 -5.82 -10.08 20.58
C GLU A 30 -4.96 -9.17 21.48
N GLU A 31 -3.98 -8.49 20.91
CA GLU A 31 -3.16 -7.53 21.65
C GLU A 31 -4.00 -6.33 22.16
N ILE A 32 -4.93 -5.82 21.35
CA ILE A 32 -5.82 -4.73 21.75
C ILE A 32 -6.74 -5.17 22.90
N LEU A 33 -7.26 -6.40 22.87
CA LEU A 33 -8.02 -6.98 23.99
C LEU A 33 -7.19 -7.01 25.28
N GLU A 34 -5.90 -7.32 25.18
CA GLU A 34 -5.02 -7.33 26.35
C GLU A 34 -4.84 -5.93 26.96
N PHE A 35 -4.75 -4.89 26.12
CA PHE A 35 -4.59 -3.50 26.57
C PHE A 35 -5.88 -2.87 27.09
N ASN A 36 -7.06 -3.32 26.63
CA ASN A 36 -8.36 -2.71 26.94
C ASN A 36 -9.20 -3.49 27.97
N LYS A 37 -8.60 -4.34 28.81
CA LYS A 37 -9.31 -5.16 29.82
C LYS A 37 -10.18 -4.35 30.80
N ASP A 38 -9.89 -3.06 30.99
CA ASP A 38 -10.59 -2.20 31.94
C ASP A 38 -11.86 -1.55 31.34
N ASN A 39 -12.01 -1.52 30.01
CA ASN A 39 -13.19 -0.98 29.32
C ASN A 39 -14.12 -2.11 28.86
N LYS A 40 -15.23 -2.33 29.59
CA LYS A 40 -16.14 -3.45 29.32
C LYS A 40 -16.80 -3.39 27.94
N ASP A 41 -17.26 -2.22 27.52
CA ASP A 41 -18.02 -2.07 26.28
C ASP A 41 -17.12 -2.31 25.06
N GLY A 42 -15.91 -1.73 25.07
CA GLY A 42 -14.93 -1.96 24.01
C GLY A 42 -14.40 -3.40 23.99
N TYR A 43 -14.25 -4.03 25.15
CA TYR A 43 -13.77 -5.40 25.23
C TYR A 43 -14.72 -6.40 24.55
N GLU A 44 -16.04 -6.26 24.74
CA GLU A 44 -17.03 -7.12 24.08
C GLU A 44 -17.00 -6.93 22.56
N GLU A 45 -16.98 -5.68 22.08
CA GLU A 45 -16.94 -5.37 20.64
C GLU A 45 -15.70 -5.93 19.94
N ILE A 46 -14.52 -5.76 20.53
CA ILE A 46 -13.27 -6.29 19.97
C ILE A 46 -13.29 -7.82 19.98
N LEU A 47 -13.84 -8.45 21.02
CA LEU A 47 -13.91 -9.90 21.15
C LEU A 47 -14.84 -10.51 20.10
N ASP A 48 -16.01 -9.91 19.89
CA ASP A 48 -16.95 -10.32 18.85
C ASP A 48 -16.31 -10.18 17.47
N THR A 49 -15.68 -9.04 17.19
CA THR A 49 -14.93 -8.80 15.95
C THR A 49 -13.84 -9.85 15.71
N LEU A 50 -13.09 -10.22 16.75
CA LEU A 50 -12.04 -11.25 16.66
C LEU A 50 -12.61 -12.63 16.34
N ASN A 51 -13.74 -12.99 16.95
CA ASN A 51 -14.40 -14.27 16.71
C ASN A 51 -14.97 -14.33 15.29
N ASP A 52 -15.62 -13.25 14.84
CA ASP A 52 -16.15 -13.12 13.49
C ASP A 52 -15.04 -13.24 12.44
N LEU A 53 -13.89 -12.58 12.67
CA LEU A 53 -12.73 -12.70 11.78
C LEU A 53 -12.25 -14.16 11.67
N LYS A 54 -12.09 -14.84 12.80
CA LYS A 54 -11.60 -16.23 12.83
C LYS A 54 -12.58 -17.20 12.19
N GLU A 55 -13.88 -17.04 12.47
CA GLU A 55 -14.92 -17.87 11.87
C GLU A 55 -15.00 -17.63 10.36
N TYR A 56 -15.00 -16.37 9.93
CA TYR A 56 -15.08 -16.03 8.53
C TYR A 56 -13.84 -16.48 7.75
N ALA A 57 -12.65 -16.32 8.31
CA ALA A 57 -11.39 -16.80 7.73
C ALA A 57 -11.36 -18.34 7.60
N ALA A 58 -11.93 -19.07 8.56
CA ALA A 58 -12.05 -20.52 8.50
C ALA A 58 -13.17 -20.99 7.55
N SER A 59 -14.13 -20.12 7.24
CA SER A 59 -15.27 -20.46 6.39
C SER A 59 -14.86 -20.65 4.92
N LYS A 60 -15.62 -21.50 4.21
CA LYS A 60 -15.43 -21.71 2.77
C LYS A 60 -15.63 -20.41 1.97
N THR A 61 -16.55 -19.55 2.42
CA THR A 61 -16.83 -18.26 1.79
C THR A 61 -15.62 -17.32 1.90
N GLY A 62 -15.00 -17.21 3.08
CA GLY A 62 -13.80 -16.39 3.26
C GLY A 62 -12.61 -16.89 2.43
N GLN A 63 -12.47 -18.21 2.27
CA GLN A 63 -11.45 -18.80 1.40
C GLN A 63 -11.70 -18.54 -0.09
N ASP A 64 -12.96 -18.63 -0.53
CA ASP A 64 -13.32 -18.49 -1.94
C ASP A 64 -13.39 -17.01 -2.40
N TYR A 65 -13.81 -16.10 -1.51
CA TYR A 65 -14.08 -14.68 -1.86
C TYR A 65 -13.13 -13.68 -1.20
N GLY A 66 -12.30 -14.10 -0.25
CA GLY A 66 -11.45 -13.22 0.53
C GLY A 66 -12.22 -12.49 1.64
N ILE A 67 -11.46 -11.78 2.49
CA ILE A 67 -11.99 -11.03 3.63
C ILE A 67 -11.89 -9.54 3.31
N ASP A 68 -12.96 -8.80 3.61
CA ASP A 68 -12.90 -7.34 3.58
C ASP A 68 -12.34 -6.83 4.91
N PHE A 69 -11.15 -6.23 4.87
CA PHE A 69 -10.45 -5.75 6.05
C PHE A 69 -10.83 -4.32 6.47
N TYR A 70 -11.69 -3.61 5.73
CA TYR A 70 -12.03 -2.21 6.06
C TYR A 70 -12.69 -2.07 7.43
N GLU A 71 -13.66 -2.93 7.76
CA GLU A 71 -14.35 -2.91 9.06
C GLU A 71 -13.38 -3.18 10.22
N TYR A 72 -12.49 -4.16 10.05
CA TYR A 72 -11.47 -4.47 11.05
C TYR A 72 -10.45 -3.34 11.22
N ASN A 73 -10.15 -2.58 10.16
CA ASN A 73 -9.30 -1.39 10.27
C ASN A 73 -9.95 -0.34 11.18
N GLU A 74 -11.25 -0.09 11.04
CA GLU A 74 -11.97 0.90 11.84
C GLU A 74 -11.92 0.55 13.33
N ILE A 75 -12.20 -0.70 13.69
CA ILE A 75 -12.12 -1.19 15.07
C ILE A 75 -10.69 -1.07 15.63
N ILE A 76 -9.68 -1.47 14.84
CA ILE A 76 -8.28 -1.36 15.26
C ILE A 76 -7.89 0.11 15.48
N GLU A 77 -8.28 1.02 14.59
CA GLU A 77 -7.98 2.45 14.70
C GLU A 77 -8.76 3.16 15.82
N GLU A 78 -9.93 2.66 16.19
CA GLU A 78 -10.73 3.19 17.30
C GLU A 78 -10.13 2.80 18.66
N TYR A 79 -9.75 1.54 18.82
CA TYR A 79 -9.29 0.99 20.09
C TYR A 79 -7.76 0.94 20.25
N SER A 80 -7.01 1.44 19.27
CA SER A 80 -5.56 1.55 19.33
C SER A 80 -5.06 2.84 18.65
N GLN A 81 -3.77 3.15 18.84
CA GLN A 81 -3.13 4.23 18.09
C GLN A 81 -2.54 3.76 16.75
N ALA A 82 -2.85 2.54 16.32
CA ALA A 82 -2.40 2.03 15.03
C ALA A 82 -3.13 2.74 13.89
N LYS A 83 -2.50 2.81 12.73
CA LYS A 83 -3.12 3.34 11.51
C LYS A 83 -2.84 2.44 10.32
N ILE A 84 -3.89 2.05 9.63
CA ILE A 84 -3.86 1.10 8.53
C ILE A 84 -4.34 1.82 7.26
N GLY A 85 -3.38 2.33 6.50
CA GLY A 85 -3.66 2.93 5.20
C GLY A 85 -3.84 1.88 4.11
N THR A 86 -4.79 2.13 3.22
CA THR A 86 -4.95 1.39 1.96
C THR A 86 -4.72 2.29 0.73
N GLY A 87 -4.50 1.65 -0.42
CA GLY A 87 -4.43 2.32 -1.72
C GLY A 87 -3.31 3.35 -1.87
N SER A 88 -3.55 4.37 -2.69
CA SER A 88 -2.57 5.41 -3.01
C SER A 88 -2.19 6.29 -1.81
N LYS A 89 -3.12 6.51 -0.87
CA LYS A 89 -2.87 7.29 0.36
C LYS A 89 -1.84 6.61 1.27
N ALA A 90 -1.87 5.29 1.35
CA ALA A 90 -0.86 4.53 2.09
C ALA A 90 0.53 4.68 1.46
N ILE A 91 0.60 4.56 0.13
CA ILE A 91 1.84 4.74 -0.63
C ILE A 91 2.38 6.16 -0.44
N GLU A 92 1.52 7.18 -0.50
CA GLU A 92 1.88 8.57 -0.23
C GLU A 92 2.55 8.74 1.12
N TYR A 93 1.94 8.21 2.18
CA TYR A 93 2.48 8.30 3.52
C TYR A 93 3.85 7.64 3.62
N LEU A 94 4.04 6.47 3.00
CA LEU A 94 5.34 5.79 2.99
C LEU A 94 6.40 6.61 2.24
N LEU A 95 6.04 7.17 1.07
CA LEU A 95 6.95 7.98 0.25
C LEU A 95 7.32 9.30 0.94
N LYS A 96 6.41 9.91 1.71
CA LYS A 96 6.69 11.14 2.47
C LYS A 96 7.59 10.92 3.68
N ASN A 97 7.52 9.75 4.29
CA ASN A 97 8.25 9.42 5.51
C ASN A 97 9.55 8.64 5.25
N ILE A 98 9.90 8.37 3.99
CA ILE A 98 11.15 7.71 3.66
C ILE A 98 12.33 8.68 3.74
N ASP A 99 13.37 8.29 4.47
CA ASP A 99 14.65 8.97 4.46
C ASP A 99 15.55 8.33 3.40
N LEU A 100 15.67 8.98 2.24
CA LEU A 100 16.46 8.48 1.13
C LEU A 100 17.96 8.38 1.44
N GLU A 101 18.50 9.25 2.28
CA GLU A 101 19.92 9.21 2.64
C GLU A 101 20.22 8.03 3.56
N LYS A 102 19.36 7.83 4.56
CA LYS A 102 19.44 6.68 5.45
C LYS A 102 19.27 5.37 4.69
N GLU A 103 18.23 5.25 3.88
CA GLU A 103 17.97 4.05 3.07
C GLU A 103 19.10 3.77 2.08
N SER A 104 19.68 4.81 1.47
CA SER A 104 20.83 4.64 0.58
C SER A 104 22.06 4.09 1.29
N LYS A 105 22.28 4.45 2.56
CA LYS A 105 23.40 3.92 3.35
C LYS A 105 23.15 2.47 3.74
N GLU A 106 21.95 2.17 4.26
CA GLU A 106 21.57 0.81 4.67
C GLU A 106 21.69 -0.19 3.50
N ILE A 107 21.24 0.17 2.30
CA ILE A 107 21.36 -0.68 1.11
C ILE A 107 22.83 -0.85 0.69
N GLN A 108 23.65 0.20 0.81
CA GLN A 108 25.07 0.13 0.48
C GLN A 108 25.80 -0.82 1.45
N ASP A 109 25.54 -0.70 2.76
CA ASP A 109 26.11 -1.58 3.78
C ASP A 109 25.69 -3.04 3.57
N GLU A 110 24.44 -3.29 3.17
CA GLU A 110 23.96 -4.65 2.85
C GLU A 110 24.67 -5.24 1.62
N ILE A 111 24.89 -4.42 0.57
CA ILE A 111 25.65 -4.83 -0.62
C ILE A 111 27.10 -5.17 -0.23
N ASP A 112 27.73 -4.32 0.58
CA ASP A 112 29.12 -4.50 0.99
C ASP A 112 29.27 -5.77 1.85
N THR A 113 28.32 -6.02 2.75
CA THR A 113 28.25 -7.26 3.54
C THR A 113 28.18 -8.51 2.64
N ILE A 114 27.33 -8.49 1.61
CA ILE A 114 27.21 -9.62 0.66
C ILE A 114 28.53 -9.82 -0.11
N ASN A 115 29.19 -8.74 -0.52
CA ASN A 115 30.45 -8.81 -1.25
C ASN A 115 31.61 -9.33 -0.38
N ASP A 116 31.64 -8.96 0.91
CA ASP A 116 32.68 -9.38 1.85
C ASP A 116 32.52 -10.85 2.26
N GLN A 117 31.29 -11.31 2.52
CA GLN A 117 31.00 -12.69 2.91
C GLN A 117 31.29 -13.70 1.79
N ASN A 118 31.07 -13.31 0.53
CA ASN A 118 31.10 -14.20 -0.62
C ASN A 118 32.22 -13.85 -1.62
N LYS A 119 33.42 -13.59 -1.08
CA LYS A 119 34.57 -13.11 -1.86
C LYS A 119 35.12 -14.11 -2.89
N TYR A 120 34.80 -15.40 -2.74
CA TYR A 120 35.31 -16.49 -3.58
C TYR A 120 34.21 -17.23 -4.35
N GLU A 121 33.01 -17.36 -3.80
CA GLU A 121 31.87 -18.01 -4.46
C GLU A 121 30.57 -17.38 -3.94
N ILE A 122 29.74 -16.87 -4.86
CA ILE A 122 28.44 -16.27 -4.55
C ILE A 122 27.37 -17.28 -4.94
N SER A 123 26.48 -17.62 -4.01
CA SER A 123 25.32 -18.44 -4.34
C SER A 123 24.41 -17.72 -5.34
N SER A 124 23.72 -18.47 -6.20
CA SER A 124 22.78 -17.91 -7.18
C SER A 124 21.69 -17.06 -6.54
N SER A 125 21.23 -17.41 -5.33
CA SER A 125 20.25 -16.63 -4.56
C SER A 125 20.80 -15.28 -4.09
N GLU A 126 22.05 -15.24 -3.64
CA GLU A 126 22.71 -14.04 -3.16
C GLU A 126 23.06 -13.10 -4.33
N ALA A 127 23.47 -13.65 -5.47
CA ALA A 127 23.65 -12.87 -6.70
C ALA A 127 22.35 -12.16 -7.11
N LEU A 128 21.21 -12.85 -7.03
CA LEU A 128 19.89 -12.26 -7.30
C LEU A 128 19.54 -11.17 -6.29
N LYS A 129 19.78 -11.41 -4.99
CA LYS A 129 19.55 -10.42 -3.93
C LYS A 129 20.40 -9.16 -4.17
N ARG A 130 21.69 -9.32 -4.41
CA ARG A 130 22.64 -8.24 -4.71
C ARG A 130 22.20 -7.42 -5.93
N ASN A 131 21.77 -8.09 -7.01
CA ASN A 131 21.27 -7.41 -8.20
C ASN A 131 20.00 -6.60 -7.94
N LYS A 132 19.09 -7.08 -7.08
CA LYS A 132 17.91 -6.31 -6.65
C LYS A 132 18.32 -5.08 -5.84
N LEU A 133 19.27 -5.21 -4.92
CA LEU A 133 19.79 -4.10 -4.12
C LEU A 133 20.46 -3.03 -4.98
N TYR A 134 21.30 -3.41 -5.96
CA TYR A 134 21.90 -2.45 -6.89
C TYR A 134 20.87 -1.66 -7.69
N LYS A 135 19.82 -2.32 -8.19
CA LYS A 135 18.73 -1.64 -8.91
C LYS A 135 18.00 -0.64 -8.00
N ARG A 136 17.71 -1.04 -6.76
CA ARG A 136 17.07 -0.18 -5.76
C ARG A 136 17.94 1.03 -5.42
N LEU A 137 19.23 0.81 -5.17
CA LEU A 137 20.20 1.86 -4.87
C LEU A 137 20.34 2.86 -6.03
N ALA A 138 20.33 2.39 -7.28
CA ALA A 138 20.40 3.25 -8.45
C ALA A 138 19.22 4.22 -8.54
N ILE A 139 18.00 3.76 -8.22
CA ILE A 139 16.80 4.61 -8.18
C ILE A 139 16.93 5.64 -7.05
N ILE A 140 17.31 5.23 -5.84
CA ILE A 140 17.45 6.14 -4.69
C ILE A 140 18.51 7.21 -4.96
N LYS A 141 19.69 6.83 -5.48
CA LYS A 141 20.74 7.78 -5.87
C LYS A 141 20.27 8.75 -6.95
N SER A 142 19.39 8.33 -7.86
CA SER A 142 18.81 9.20 -8.89
C SER A 142 17.85 10.24 -8.29
N PHE A 143 17.03 9.86 -7.30
CA PHE A 143 16.21 10.82 -6.54
C PHE A 143 17.08 11.82 -5.77
N LEU A 144 18.08 11.34 -5.02
CA LEU A 144 19.01 12.21 -4.28
C LEU A 144 19.76 13.18 -5.20
N LYS A 145 20.22 12.72 -6.37
CA LYS A 145 20.92 13.56 -7.35
C LYS A 145 20.02 14.60 -8.01
N SER A 146 18.76 14.25 -8.29
CA SER A 146 17.82 15.14 -8.96
C SER A 146 17.16 16.15 -8.02
N GLY A 147 17.20 15.91 -6.71
CA GLY A 147 16.48 16.70 -5.70
C GLY A 147 14.95 16.57 -5.79
N GLN A 148 14.45 15.67 -6.64
CA GLN A 148 13.03 15.37 -6.73
C GLN A 148 12.60 14.53 -5.53
N LYS A 149 11.39 14.78 -5.05
CA LYS A 149 10.84 14.03 -3.93
C LYS A 149 10.05 12.80 -4.43
N PRO A 150 10.14 11.63 -3.78
CA PRO A 150 9.45 10.43 -4.22
C PRO A 150 7.92 10.58 -4.30
N GLU A 151 7.32 11.38 -3.41
CA GLU A 151 5.87 11.62 -3.40
C GLU A 151 5.35 12.33 -4.68
N ASN A 152 6.22 12.98 -5.45
CA ASN A 152 5.86 13.62 -6.72
C ASN A 152 5.43 12.60 -7.80
N LEU A 153 5.64 11.31 -7.57
CA LEU A 153 5.12 10.25 -8.45
C LEU A 153 3.59 10.14 -8.40
N LEU A 154 2.95 10.66 -7.36
CA LEU A 154 1.51 10.63 -7.20
C LEU A 154 0.84 11.79 -7.93
N ILE A 155 -0.19 11.46 -8.72
CA ILE A 155 -0.93 12.43 -9.54
C ILE A 155 -2.19 12.86 -8.81
N TYR A 156 -2.22 14.09 -8.30
CA TYR A 156 -3.42 14.72 -7.71
C TYR A 156 -4.24 15.46 -8.75
N ASN A 157 -3.58 16.11 -9.71
CA ASN A 157 -4.21 16.89 -10.77
C ASN A 157 -3.79 16.31 -12.11
N LEU A 158 -4.67 15.54 -12.73
CA LEU A 158 -4.40 14.95 -14.05
C LEU A 158 -4.58 16.02 -15.14
N PRO A 159 -3.52 16.42 -15.86
CA PRO A 159 -3.65 17.37 -16.95
C PRO A 159 -4.44 16.76 -18.12
N VAL A 160 -5.32 17.57 -18.72
CA VAL A 160 -6.10 17.18 -19.89
C VAL A 160 -5.49 17.84 -21.13
N ILE A 161 -5.18 17.04 -22.14
CA ILE A 161 -4.62 17.53 -23.40
C ILE A 161 -5.63 18.50 -24.07
N PRO A 162 -5.17 19.61 -24.68
CA PRO A 162 -6.02 20.54 -25.41
C PRO A 162 -6.93 19.86 -26.45
N ALA A 163 -8.11 20.43 -26.70
CA ALA A 163 -9.10 19.84 -27.61
C ALA A 163 -8.59 19.70 -29.06
N ASP A 164 -7.74 20.63 -29.50
CA ASP A 164 -7.17 20.62 -30.87
C ASP A 164 -6.28 19.39 -31.12
N LEU A 165 -5.64 18.87 -30.07
CA LEU A 165 -4.82 17.65 -30.12
C LEU A 165 -5.66 16.38 -29.88
N ARG A 166 -6.98 16.52 -29.67
CA ARG A 166 -7.94 15.42 -29.46
C ARG A 166 -9.06 15.46 -30.52
N PRO A 167 -8.73 15.29 -31.81
CA PRO A 167 -9.70 15.46 -32.89
C PRO A 167 -10.88 14.49 -32.74
N LEU A 168 -12.09 15.03 -32.91
CA LEU A 168 -13.31 14.26 -33.06
C LEU A 168 -13.58 14.15 -34.55
N VAL A 169 -13.51 12.94 -35.11
CA VAL A 169 -13.75 12.73 -36.53
C VAL A 169 -15.22 12.39 -36.71
N GLN A 170 -15.98 13.29 -37.35
CA GLN A 170 -17.33 12.96 -37.78
C GLN A 170 -17.26 11.96 -38.94
N LEU A 171 -18.03 10.88 -38.83
CA LEU A 171 -18.23 9.90 -39.89
C LEU A 171 -19.54 10.21 -40.63
N ASP A 172 -19.63 9.78 -41.89
CA ASP A 172 -20.87 9.91 -42.66
C ASP A 172 -22.04 9.20 -41.95
N GLY A 173 -23.19 9.86 -41.93
CA GLY A 173 -24.41 9.37 -41.28
C GLY A 173 -24.59 9.76 -39.81
N GLY A 174 -23.93 10.82 -39.33
CA GLY A 174 -24.15 11.40 -37.99
C GLY A 174 -23.48 10.62 -36.85
N ARG A 175 -22.65 9.63 -37.17
CA ARG A 175 -21.82 8.92 -36.20
C ARG A 175 -20.55 9.72 -35.94
N HIS A 176 -20.15 9.80 -34.68
CA HIS A 176 -18.89 10.42 -34.30
C HIS A 176 -17.88 9.30 -33.98
N SER A 177 -16.71 9.33 -34.59
CA SER A 177 -15.57 8.55 -34.11
C SER A 177 -14.87 9.35 -33.01
N THR A 178 -15.01 8.89 -31.77
CA THR A 178 -14.28 9.43 -30.63
C THR A 178 -12.93 8.74 -30.53
N SER A 179 -11.84 9.51 -30.48
CA SER A 179 -10.52 8.97 -30.10
C SER A 179 -10.59 8.22 -28.76
N ASP A 180 -9.86 7.11 -28.63
CA ASP A 180 -9.76 6.32 -27.40
C ASP A 180 -9.40 7.17 -26.17
N ILE A 181 -8.59 8.23 -26.36
CA ILE A 181 -8.20 9.18 -25.31
C ILE A 181 -9.42 9.90 -24.70
N ASN A 182 -10.40 10.28 -25.52
CA ASN A 182 -11.59 10.99 -25.03
C ASN A 182 -12.45 10.08 -24.15
N GLU A 183 -12.51 8.78 -24.49
CA GLU A 183 -13.25 7.80 -23.70
C GLU A 183 -12.53 7.46 -22.39
N LEU A 184 -11.20 7.44 -22.37
CA LEU A 184 -10.42 7.30 -21.14
C LEU A 184 -10.62 8.50 -20.20
N TYR A 185 -10.53 9.74 -20.72
CA TYR A 185 -10.81 10.93 -19.93
C TYR A 185 -12.23 10.93 -19.36
N ARG A 186 -13.23 10.57 -20.18
CA ARG A 186 -14.62 10.49 -19.74
C ARG A 186 -14.79 9.50 -18.58
N ARG A 187 -14.19 8.31 -18.67
CA ARG A 187 -14.23 7.30 -17.59
C ARG A 187 -13.63 7.82 -16.29
N ILE A 188 -12.47 8.47 -16.36
CA ILE A 188 -11.81 9.05 -15.18
C ILE A 188 -12.69 10.14 -14.56
N ILE A 189 -13.22 11.06 -15.36
CA ILE A 189 -14.09 12.15 -14.90
C ILE A 189 -15.36 11.59 -14.23
N ILE A 190 -16.02 10.62 -14.85
CA ILE A 190 -17.23 9.99 -14.28
C ILE A 190 -16.92 9.32 -12.94
N ARG A 191 -15.79 8.61 -12.85
CA ARG A 191 -15.39 7.95 -11.60
C ARG A 191 -15.05 8.97 -10.52
N ASN A 192 -14.33 10.04 -10.84
CA ASN A 192 -14.00 11.11 -9.90
C ASN A 192 -15.25 11.82 -9.39
N ASN A 193 -16.17 12.21 -10.28
CA ASN A 193 -17.43 12.86 -9.90
C ASN A 193 -18.34 11.94 -9.07
N ARG A 194 -18.26 10.62 -9.26
CA ARG A 194 -18.98 9.66 -8.40
C ARG A 194 -18.36 9.59 -7.01
N LEU A 195 -17.02 9.61 -6.92
CA LEU A 195 -16.31 9.60 -5.65
C LEU A 195 -16.51 10.90 -4.86
N GLU A 196 -16.59 12.06 -5.52
CA GLU A 196 -16.87 13.34 -4.83
C GLU A 196 -18.29 13.43 -4.25
N LYS A 197 -19.23 12.63 -4.77
CA LYS A 197 -20.62 12.58 -4.29
C LYS A 197 -20.83 11.57 -3.16
N TRP A 198 -19.83 10.73 -2.88
CA TRP A 198 -19.82 9.78 -1.78
C TRP A 198 -19.15 10.43 -0.57
#